data_AF-A0A367Y0E5-F1
#
_entry.id   AF-A0A367Y0E5-F1
#
_cell.length_a   1.000
_cell.length_b   1.000
_cell.length_c   1.000
_cell.angle_alpha   90.00
_cell.angle_beta   90.00
_cell.angle_gamma   90.00
#
_symmetry.space_group_name_H-M   'P 1'
#
loop_
_entity.id
_entity.type
_entity.pdbx_description
1 polymer ?
#
loop_
_entity_poly.entity_id
_entity_poly.type
_entity_poly.pdbx_seq_one_letter_code
_entity_poly.pdbx_strand_id
1 'polypeptide(L)' 'MTSSKEPTILKIVGHRDFGPGGYYFEVEFEGSKTGWMSVENVRKRKPDLTKKYLKLHPEVK' A
#
# COMPACT_ATOMS: atom_id res chain seq x y z
N MET A 1 10.86 3.85 -26.15
CA MET A 1 10.82 2.78 -25.13
C MET A 1 9.95 3.24 -23.98
N THR A 2 8.63 3.05 -24.06
CA THR A 2 7.77 3.23 -22.88
C THR A 2 7.94 1.98 -22.02
N SER A 3 8.98 1.99 -21.19
CA SER A 3 9.11 1.03 -20.10
C SER A 3 7.93 1.32 -19.17
N SER A 4 6.83 0.60 -19.34
CA SER A 4 5.70 0.58 -18.43
C SER A 4 6.17 -0.04 -17.11
N LYS A 5 7.05 0.65 -16.39
CA LYS A 5 7.41 0.30 -15.02
C LYS A 5 6.18 0.60 -14.19
N GLU A 6 5.62 -0.43 -13.58
CA GLU A 6 4.59 -0.25 -12.57
C GLU A 6 5.09 0.77 -11.53
N PRO A 7 4.25 1.71 -11.09
CA PRO A 7 4.68 2.79 -10.22
C PRO A 7 5.25 2.23 -8.90
N THR A 8 6.49 2.59 -8.56
CA THR A 8 7.17 2.10 -7.35
C THR A 8 6.49 2.66 -6.11
N ILE A 9 6.09 1.79 -5.18
CA ILE A 9 5.56 2.20 -3.88
C ILE A 9 6.71 2.75 -3.02
N LEU A 10 6.61 4.02 -2.60
CA LEU A 10 7.56 4.67 -1.70
C LEU A 10 7.21 4.40 -0.24
N LYS A 11 5.98 4.69 0.17
CA LYS A 11 5.52 4.55 1.56
C LYS A 11 4.01 4.34 1.65
N ILE A 12 3.55 3.79 2.77
CA ILE A 12 2.13 3.77 3.15
C ILE A 12 1.88 5.05 3.93
N VAL A 13 0.94 5.89 3.48
CA VAL A 13 0.57 7.15 4.12
C VAL A 13 -0.68 7.01 4.99
N GLY A 14 -1.52 6.02 4.72
CA GLY A 14 -2.76 5.80 5.45
C GLY A 14 -3.34 4.41 5.22
N HIS A 15 -4.40 4.10 5.96
CA HIS A 15 -5.21 2.92 5.76
C HIS A 15 -6.69 3.26 5.92
N ARG A 16 -7.55 2.48 5.27
CA ARG A 16 -9.00 2.64 5.37
C ARG A 16 -9.68 1.28 5.29
N ASP A 17 -10.68 1.07 6.13
CA ASP A 17 -11.58 -0.07 6.03
C ASP A 17 -12.65 0.22 4.97
N PHE A 18 -12.75 -0.67 3.98
CA PHE A 18 -13.79 -0.62 2.94
C PHE A 18 -14.91 -1.65 3.21
N GLY A 19 -15.03 -2.16 4.45
CA GLY A 19 -16.03 -3.13 4.86
C GLY A 19 -15.83 -4.50 4.22
N PRO A 20 -16.72 -4.98 3.32
CA PRO A 20 -16.64 -6.34 2.76
C PRO A 20 -15.39 -6.61 1.93
N GLY A 21 -14.68 -5.56 1.46
CA GLY A 21 -13.40 -5.68 0.75
C GLY A 21 -12.16 -5.70 1.67
N GLY A 22 -12.34 -5.55 2.98
CA GLY A 22 -11.26 -5.44 3.96
C GLY A 22 -10.53 -4.10 3.93
N TYR A 23 -9.34 -4.09 4.50
CA TYR A 23 -8.50 -2.90 4.58
C TYR A 23 -7.75 -2.62 3.26
N TYR A 24 -7.65 -1.33 2.97
CA TYR A 24 -6.83 -0.80 1.89
C TYR A 24 -5.79 0.15 2.47
N PHE A 25 -4.60 0.11 1.89
CA PHE A 25 -3.54 1.06 2.16
C PHE A 25 -3.56 2.18 1.14
N GLU A 26 -3.47 3.40 1.64
CA GLU A 26 -3.08 4.54 0.84
C GLU A 26 -1.56 4.51 0.69
N VAL A 27 -1.10 4.31 -0.54
CA VAL A 27 0.32 4.25 -0.88
C VAL A 27 0.71 5.48 -1.69
N GLU A 28 1.86 6.05 -1.34
CA GLU A 28 2.50 7.09 -2.15
C GLU A 28 3.45 6.42 -3.14
N PHE A 29 3.31 6.77 -4.42
CA PHE A 29 4.15 6.29 -5.49
C PHE A 29 5.27 7.28 -5.83
N GLU A 30 6.35 6.75 -6.37
CA GLU A 30 7.44 7.54 -6.95
C GLU A 30 6.87 8.41 -8.08
N GLY A 31 7.02 9.73 -7.95
CA GLY A 31 6.40 10.71 -8.86
C GLY A 31 5.16 11.44 -8.30
N SER A 32 4.93 11.40 -6.99
CA SER A 32 3.95 12.23 -6.23
C SER A 32 2.47 11.87 -6.33
N LYS A 33 2.10 10.73 -6.93
CA LYS A 33 0.70 10.29 -6.91
C LYS A 33 0.48 9.36 -5.71
N THR A 34 -0.55 9.60 -4.91
CA THR A 34 -1.06 8.62 -3.95
C THR A 34 -2.15 7.78 -4.60
N GLY A 35 -2.34 6.55 -4.12
CA GLY A 35 -3.42 5.69 -4.57
C GLY A 35 -3.79 4.63 -3.54
N TRP A 36 -5.00 4.09 -3.68
CA TRP A 36 -5.51 3.05 -2.80
C TRP A 36 -5.18 1.68 -3.37
N MET A 37 -4.54 0.84 -2.56
CA MET A 37 -4.23 -0.55 -2.90
C MET A 37 -4.63 -1.47 -1.75
N SER A 38 -5.13 -2.66 -2.06
CA SER A 38 -5.44 -3.64 -1.02
C SER A 38 -4.17 -4.04 -0.26
N VAL A 39 -4.32 -4.33 1.02
CA VAL A 39 -3.21 -4.74 1.90
C VAL A 39 -2.42 -5.90 1.30
N GLU A 40 -3.11 -6.90 0.73
CA GLU A 40 -2.48 -8.04 0.07
C GLU A 40 -1.60 -7.65 -1.11
N ASN A 41 -2.03 -6.68 -1.93
CA ASN A 41 -1.29 -6.27 -3.11
C ASN A 41 -0.02 -5.49 -2.70
N VAL A 42 -0.14 -4.60 -1.72
CA VAL A 42 1.03 -3.90 -1.16
C VAL A 42 1.98 -4.88 -0.48
N ARG A 43 1.47 -5.89 0.23
CA ARG A 43 2.26 -6.95 0.86
C ARG A 43 3.05 -7.77 -0.16
N LYS A 44 2.47 -8.07 -1.32
CA LYS A 44 3.16 -8.78 -2.42
C LYS A 44 4.29 -7.94 -3.03
N ARG A 45 4.10 -6.63 -3.17
CA ARG A 45 5.06 -5.72 -3.83
C ARG A 45 6.13 -5.17 -2.88
N LYS A 46 5.78 -4.88 -1.62
CA LYS A 46 6.62 -4.30 -0.57
C LYS A 46 6.29 -4.94 0.79
N PRO A 47 6.73 -6.20 1.02
CA PRO A 47 6.43 -6.92 2.26
C PRO A 47 7.04 -6.24 3.50
N ASP A 48 8.23 -5.67 3.39
CA ASP A 48 8.92 -5.00 4.52
C ASP A 48 8.18 -3.75 4.98
N LEU A 49 7.73 -2.93 4.03
CA LEU A 49 6.94 -1.73 4.29
C LEU A 49 5.61 -2.10 4.97
N THR A 50 4.94 -3.13 4.44
CA THR A 50 3.67 -3.62 4.99
C THR A 50 3.86 -4.15 6.41
N LYS A 51 4.87 -4.98 6.66
CA LYS A 51 5.16 -5.51 8.00
C LYS A 51 5.46 -4.40 9.00
N LYS A 52 6.23 -3.38 8.59
CA LYS A 52 6.52 -2.22 9.44
C LYS A 52 5.25 -1.45 9.78
N TYR A 53 4.37 -1.24 8.80
CA TYR A 53 3.11 -0.53 8.99
C TYR A 53 2.14 -1.30 9.89
N LEU A 54 1.93 -2.60 9.64
CA LEU A 54 1.05 -3.46 10.46
C LEU A 54 1.54 -3.62 11.91
N LYS A 55 2.85 -3.54 12.15
CA LYS A 55 3.40 -3.51 13.52
C LYS A 55 3.01 -2.25 14.28
N LEU A 56 2.85 -1.13 13.58
CA LEU A 56 2.43 0.15 14.15
C LEU A 56 0.90 0.26 14.22
N HIS A 57 0.19 -0.42 13.34
CA HIS A 57 -1.26 -0.41 13.17
C HIS A 57 -1.86 -1.82 13.24
N PRO A 58 -1.88 -2.45 14.43
CA PRO A 58 -2.41 -3.80 14.61
C PRO A 58 -3.93 -3.90 14.38
N GLU A 59 -4.64 -2.76 14.27
CA GLU A 59 -6.06 -2.69 13.90
C GLU A 59 -6.34 -3.13 12.46
N VAL A 60 -5.36 -2.99 11.57
CA VAL A 60 -5.45 -3.40 10.17
C VAL A 60 -5.27 -4.92 10.08
N LYS A 61 -6.31 -5.65 9.67
CA LYS A 61 -6.34 -7.11 9.60
C LYS A 61 -6.50 -7.65 8.18
#